data_AF-A0A562KAB4-F1
#
_entry.id   AF-A0A562KAB4-F1
#
_cell.length_a   1.000
_cell.length_b   1.000
_cell.length_c   1.000
_cell.angle_alpha   90.00
_cell.angle_beta   90.00
_cell.angle_gamma   90.00
#
_symmetry.space_group_name_H-M   'P 1'
#
loop_
_entity.id
_entity.type
_entity.pdbx_description
1 polymer ?
#
loop_
_entity_poly.entity_id
_entity_poly.type
_entity_poly.pdbx_seq_one_letter_code
_entity_poly.pdbx_strand_id
1 'polypeptide(L)'
;MLLLAGCASSTNVPPAYHPPRPPSPQAVKDGVKKGATEVKLTGGLETTAIRQADHGPGSYFACLRQSSPSAGRRPTYSVFFDDDTYKGIQSSVISEACEAEPWVPFN
;
A
#
# COMPACT_ATOMS: atom_id res chain seq x y z
N MET A 1 61.11 2.67 5.28
CA MET A 1 60.18 1.89 6.11
C MET A 1 59.26 2.88 6.82
N LEU A 2 58.02 3.03 6.36
CA LEU A 2 56.98 3.73 7.13
C LEU A 2 55.64 3.06 6.80
N LEU A 3 55.16 2.25 7.73
CA LEU A 3 53.85 1.60 7.71
C LEU A 3 52.83 2.61 8.22
N LEU A 4 51.84 2.98 7.40
CA LEU A 4 50.62 3.62 7.87
C LEU A 4 49.44 2.74 7.50
N ALA A 5 49.17 1.74 8.35
CA ALA A 5 47.90 1.03 8.35
C ALA A 5 46.94 1.76 9.29
N GLY A 6 46.07 2.60 8.73
CA GLY A 6 44.95 3.21 9.46
C GLY A 6 43.70 2.36 9.27
N CYS A 7 43.24 1.67 10.32
CA CYS A 7 41.91 1.07 10.33
C CYS A 7 40.88 2.15 10.71
N ALA A 8 40.26 2.77 9.71
CA ALA A 8 39.07 3.58 9.94
C ALA A 8 37.88 2.63 10.15
N SER A 9 37.56 2.30 11.40
CA SER A 9 36.32 1.61 11.74
C SER A 9 35.17 2.62 11.67
N SER A 10 34.56 2.77 10.50
CA SER A 10 33.26 3.42 10.40
C SER A 10 32.24 2.53 11.10
N THR A 11 31.81 2.91 12.31
CA THR A 11 30.64 2.32 12.96
C THR A 11 29.37 2.79 12.23
N ASN A 12 29.14 2.24 11.03
CA ASN A 12 27.86 2.34 10.37
C ASN A 12 26.95 1.27 10.98
N VAL A 13 26.45 1.55 12.19
CA VAL A 13 25.43 0.69 12.81
C VAL A 13 24.22 0.73 11.87
N PRO A 14 23.76 -0.40 11.32
CA PRO A 14 22.55 -0.41 10.52
C PRO A 14 21.42 0.23 11.33
N PRO A 15 20.58 1.09 10.75
CA PRO A 15 19.42 1.60 11.45
C PRO A 15 18.64 0.41 12.02
N ALA A 16 18.21 0.54 13.29
CA ALA A 16 17.42 -0.49 13.93
C ALA A 16 16.19 -0.78 13.06
N TYR A 17 15.93 -2.07 12.78
CA TYR A 17 14.76 -2.46 12.02
C TYR A 17 13.51 -2.15 12.84
N HIS A 18 12.65 -1.30 12.28
CA HIS A 18 11.32 -1.03 12.81
C HIS A 18 10.29 -1.67 11.88
N PRO A 19 9.55 -2.70 12.34
CA PRO A 19 8.48 -3.29 11.55
C PRO A 19 7.45 -2.21 11.18
N PRO A 20 7.01 -2.14 9.91
CA PRO A 20 5.96 -1.22 9.50
C PRO A 20 4.67 -1.45 10.29
N ARG A 21 4.03 -0.36 10.71
CA ARG A 21 2.72 -0.38 11.37
C ARG A 21 1.59 -0.16 10.35
N PRO A 22 0.35 -0.56 10.69
CA PRO A 22 -0.79 -0.23 9.85
C PRO A 22 -0.95 1.29 9.65
N PRO A 23 -1.42 1.75 8.48
CA PRO A 23 -1.79 3.14 8.24
C PRO A 23 -2.89 3.61 9.18
N SER A 24 -2.86 4.89 9.53
CA SER A 24 -3.96 5.58 10.21
C SER A 24 -5.19 5.69 9.29
N PRO A 25 -6.40 5.85 9.87
CA PRO A 25 -7.61 6.05 9.07
C PRO A 25 -7.53 7.24 8.11
N GLN A 26 -6.83 8.31 8.51
CA GLN A 26 -6.63 9.48 7.66
C GLN A 26 -5.70 9.16 6.47
N ALA A 27 -4.59 8.47 6.72
CA ALA A 27 -3.68 8.06 5.66
C ALA A 27 -4.36 7.11 4.66
N VAL A 28 -5.18 6.16 5.15
CA VAL A 28 -6.02 5.31 4.29
C VAL A 28 -6.96 6.18 3.45
N LYS A 29 -7.62 7.16 4.07
CA LYS A 29 -8.55 8.04 3.35
C LYS A 29 -7.86 8.80 2.22
N ASP A 30 -6.71 9.39 2.49
CA ASP A 30 -5.97 10.19 1.53
C ASP A 30 -5.33 9.32 0.43
N GLY A 31 -4.77 8.18 0.80
CA GLY A 31 -4.16 7.23 -0.15
C GLY A 31 -5.19 6.57 -1.07
N VAL A 32 -6.36 6.19 -0.57
CA VAL A 32 -7.44 5.64 -1.41
C VAL A 32 -7.94 6.68 -2.42
N LYS A 33 -8.15 7.94 -1.99
CA LYS A 33 -8.54 9.03 -2.91
C LYS A 33 -7.48 9.30 -3.98
N LYS A 34 -6.22 9.31 -3.58
CA LYS A 34 -5.08 9.44 -4.50
C LYS A 34 -5.04 8.30 -5.51
N GLY A 35 -5.07 7.05 -5.04
CA GLY A 35 -5.07 5.87 -5.90
C GLY A 35 -6.26 5.85 -6.86
N ALA A 36 -7.47 6.14 -6.38
CA ALA A 36 -8.66 6.23 -7.22
C ALA A 36 -8.50 7.27 -8.34
N THR A 37 -7.85 8.39 -8.05
CA THR A 37 -7.54 9.44 -9.05
C THR A 37 -6.51 8.94 -10.07
N GLU A 38 -5.44 8.28 -9.62
CA GLU A 38 -4.37 7.75 -10.48
C GLU A 38 -4.90 6.74 -11.51
N VAL A 39 -5.82 5.87 -11.10
CA VAL A 39 -6.47 4.88 -12.00
C VAL A 39 -7.80 5.37 -12.59
N LYS A 40 -8.15 6.64 -12.39
CA LYS A 40 -9.33 7.31 -12.98
C LYS A 40 -10.67 6.64 -12.64
N LEU A 41 -10.83 6.16 -11.41
CA LEU A 41 -12.13 5.70 -10.93
C LEU A 41 -13.06 6.91 -10.78
N THR A 42 -14.24 6.81 -11.37
CA THR A 42 -15.26 7.85 -11.33
C THR A 42 -16.48 7.39 -10.53
N GLY A 43 -17.01 8.24 -9.65
CA GLY A 43 -18.19 7.93 -8.84
C GLY A 43 -17.86 7.30 -7.48
N GLY A 44 -18.84 6.56 -6.94
CA GLY A 44 -18.71 5.93 -5.62
C GLY A 44 -17.57 4.92 -5.58
N LEU A 45 -16.87 4.87 -4.44
CA LEU A 45 -15.78 3.94 -4.18
C LEU A 45 -16.21 2.93 -3.11
N GLU A 46 -15.66 1.73 -3.20
CA GLU A 46 -15.72 0.72 -2.14
C GLU A 46 -14.31 0.27 -1.80
N THR A 47 -14.09 -0.01 -0.52
CA THR A 47 -12.82 -0.51 0.00
C THR A 47 -13.03 -1.73 0.89
N THR A 48 -11.95 -2.46 1.15
CA THR A 48 -11.90 -3.51 2.18
C THR A 48 -11.22 -2.99 3.44
N ALA A 49 -11.18 -3.81 4.48
CA ALA A 49 -10.28 -3.59 5.61
C ALA A 49 -8.81 -3.60 5.18
N ILE A 50 -7.96 -2.95 5.99
CA ILE A 50 -6.51 -2.97 5.81
C ILE A 50 -5.96 -4.33 6.18
N ARG A 51 -5.10 -4.87 5.32
CA ARG A 51 -4.40 -6.15 5.53
C ARG A 51 -2.90 -5.97 5.31
N GLN A 52 -2.10 -6.87 5.86
CA GLN A 52 -0.68 -6.95 5.54
C GLN A 52 -0.50 -7.45 4.12
N ALA A 53 0.49 -6.89 3.42
CA ALA A 53 0.88 -7.30 2.09
C ALA A 53 2.09 -8.23 2.17
N ASP A 54 1.97 -9.41 1.58
CA ASP A 54 3.13 -10.28 1.32
C ASP A 54 3.95 -9.78 0.12
N HIS A 55 3.31 -9.05 -0.79
CA HIS A 55 3.88 -8.55 -2.03
C HIS A 55 3.34 -7.16 -2.38
N GLY A 56 4.13 -6.40 -3.15
CA GLY A 56 3.75 -5.09 -3.65
C GLY A 56 4.66 -3.98 -3.13
N PRO A 57 4.35 -2.71 -3.46
CA PRO A 57 5.20 -1.57 -3.13
C PRO A 57 5.12 -1.11 -1.67
N GLY A 58 4.26 -1.70 -0.85
CA GLY A 58 4.13 -1.38 0.57
C GLY A 58 3.75 -2.61 1.40
N SER A 59 3.86 -2.47 2.72
CA SER A 59 3.70 -3.54 3.71
C SER A 59 2.26 -3.76 4.15
N TYR A 60 1.37 -2.80 3.88
CA TYR A 60 -0.06 -2.89 4.09
C TYR A 60 -0.81 -2.47 2.83
N PHE A 61 -2.03 -2.99 2.66
CA PHE A 61 -2.89 -2.57 1.56
C PHE A 61 -4.37 -2.59 1.92
N ALA A 62 -5.13 -1.78 1.16
CA ALA A 62 -6.58 -1.86 1.05
C ALA A 62 -6.96 -2.23 -0.38
N CYS A 63 -7.99 -3.06 -0.57
CA CYS A 63 -8.56 -3.22 -1.89
C CYS A 63 -9.47 -2.02 -2.22
N LEU A 64 -9.55 -1.67 -3.50
CA LEU A 64 -10.30 -0.54 -4.02
C LEU A 64 -11.04 -0.91 -5.31
N ARG A 65 -12.32 -0.52 -5.42
CA ARG A 65 -13.11 -0.61 -6.66
C ARG A 65 -14.17 0.50 -6.73
N GLN A 66 -14.80 0.65 -7.90
CA GLN A 66 -15.99 1.50 -8.05
C GLN A 66 -17.26 0.79 -7.52
N SER A 67 -18.17 1.55 -6.91
CA SER A 67 -19.48 1.08 -6.40
C SER A 67 -20.53 0.85 -7.49
N SER A 68 -20.38 1.44 -8.69
CA SER A 68 -21.43 1.54 -9.72
C SER A 68 -21.68 0.25 -10.53
N PRO A 69 -22.90 0.03 -11.08
CA PRO A 69 -23.28 -1.17 -11.81
C PRO A 69 -22.80 -1.11 -13.26
N SER A 70 -21.49 -1.08 -13.48
CA SER A 70 -20.97 -1.31 -14.83
C SER A 70 -21.26 -2.77 -15.18
N ALA A 71 -21.91 -3.02 -16.31
CA ALA A 71 -22.40 -4.32 -16.79
C ALA A 71 -21.28 -5.36 -17.10
N GLY A 72 -20.13 -5.27 -16.43
CA GLY A 72 -18.96 -6.12 -16.60
C GLY A 72 -18.16 -6.28 -15.30
N ARG A 73 -17.05 -7.03 -15.37
CA ARG A 73 -16.15 -7.26 -14.23
C ARG A 73 -15.57 -5.93 -13.76
N ARG A 74 -15.75 -5.61 -12.47
CA ARG A 74 -15.21 -4.39 -11.88
C ARG A 74 -13.70 -4.57 -11.70
N PRO A 75 -12.85 -3.74 -12.32
CA PRO A 75 -11.42 -3.81 -12.05
C PRO A 75 -11.22 -3.52 -10.56
N THR A 76 -10.50 -4.42 -9.91
CA THR A 76 -10.14 -4.32 -8.51
C THR A 76 -8.68 -3.90 -8.42
N TYR A 77 -8.39 -3.01 -7.50
CA TYR A 77 -7.06 -2.47 -7.28
C TYR A 77 -6.62 -2.69 -5.84
N SER A 78 -5.31 -2.70 -5.63
CA SER A 78 -4.67 -2.78 -4.32
C SER A 78 -3.94 -1.45 -4.08
N VAL A 79 -4.29 -0.74 -3.01
CA VAL A 79 -3.71 0.54 -2.59
C VAL A 79 -2.74 0.27 -1.44
N PHE A 80 -1.46 0.58 -1.62
CA PHE A 80 -0.38 0.18 -0.71
C PHE A 80 0.12 1.32 0.18
N PHE A 81 0.57 0.93 1.37
CA PHE A 81 1.05 1.82 2.42
C PHE A 81 2.26 1.21 3.15
N ASP A 82 3.19 2.07 3.57
CA ASP A 82 4.07 1.81 4.72
C ASP A 82 3.81 2.88 5.76
N ASP A 83 3.36 2.47 6.94
CA ASP A 83 2.86 3.37 7.97
C ASP A 83 1.80 4.32 7.37
N ASP A 84 1.93 5.63 7.54
CA ASP A 84 1.03 6.63 6.95
C ASP A 84 1.42 7.08 5.53
N THR A 85 2.39 6.41 4.91
CA THR A 85 2.92 6.79 3.60
C THR A 85 2.27 5.98 2.49
N TYR A 86 1.59 6.65 1.56
CA TYR A 86 1.13 6.05 0.31
C TYR A 86 2.29 5.55 -0.53
N LYS A 87 2.24 4.29 -0.97
CA LYS A 87 3.31 3.64 -1.75
C LYS A 87 2.93 3.34 -3.19
N GLY A 88 1.63 3.35 -3.51
CA GLY A 88 1.18 3.18 -4.89
C GLY A 88 -0.13 2.42 -4.99
N ILE A 89 -0.55 2.24 -6.23
CA ILE A 89 -1.72 1.47 -6.60
C ILE A 89 -1.36 0.56 -7.77
N GLN A 90 -1.92 -0.65 -7.77
CA GLN A 90 -1.83 -1.59 -8.88
C GLN A 90 -3.15 -2.33 -9.04
N SER A 91 -3.37 -2.92 -10.22
CA SER A 91 -4.45 -3.89 -10.39
C SER A 91 -4.22 -5.06 -9.44
N SER A 92 -5.26 -5.42 -8.68
CA SER A 92 -5.21 -6.55 -7.77
C SER A 92 -5.08 -7.83 -8.60
N VAL A 93 -4.05 -8.62 -8.30
CA VAL A 93 -3.90 -9.98 -8.83
C VAL A 93 -4.42 -10.97 -7.80
N ILE A 94 -4.53 -12.25 -8.19
CA ILE A 94 -5.12 -13.32 -7.35
C ILE A 94 -4.49 -13.38 -5.96
N SER A 95 -3.21 -13.00 -5.82
CA SER A 95 -2.46 -13.01 -4.57
C SER A 95 -3.07 -12.13 -3.48
N GLU A 96 -3.64 -10.98 -3.82
CA GLU A 96 -4.31 -10.12 -2.83
C GLU A 96 -5.72 -10.59 -2.50
N ALA A 97 -6.30 -11.52 -3.26
CA ALA A 97 -7.62 -12.12 -3.04
C ALA A 97 -8.76 -11.10 -2.79
N CYS A 98 -8.64 -9.88 -3.33
CA CYS A 98 -9.59 -8.78 -3.06
C CYS A 98 -11.04 -9.12 -3.42
N GLU A 99 -11.26 -10.01 -4.40
CA GLU A 99 -12.59 -10.44 -4.82
C GLU A 99 -13.36 -11.22 -3.72
N ALA A 100 -12.65 -11.84 -2.76
CA ALA A 100 -13.23 -12.64 -1.69
C ALA A 100 -13.52 -11.84 -0.41
N GLU A 101 -13.08 -10.57 -0.34
CA GLU A 101 -13.19 -9.75 0.86
C GLU A 101 -14.55 -9.05 0.99
N PRO A 102 -14.98 -8.71 2.21
CA PRO A 102 -16.15 -7.87 2.41
C PRO A 102 -15.86 -6.43 1.98
N TRP A 103 -16.66 -5.94 1.05
CA TRP A 103 -16.58 -4.58 0.51
C TRP A 103 -17.49 -3.64 1.26
N VAL A 104 -16.99 -2.47 1.62
CA VAL A 104 -17.76 -1.40 2.26
C VAL A 104 -17.69 -0.11 1.44
N PRO A 105 -18.77 0.68 1.38
CA PRO A 105 -18.73 2.01 0.78
C PRO A 105 -17.65 2.89 1.44
N PHE A 106 -16.89 3.60 0.61
CA PHE A 106 -15.83 4.49 1.05
C PHE A 106 -16.28 5.95 0.93
N ASN A 107 -16.20 6.69 2.04
CA ASN A 107 -16.73 8.06 2.20
C ASN A 107 -15.68 9.03 2.77
#